data_AF-A0A925ECR5-F1
#
_entry.id   AF-A0A925ECR5-F1
#
_cell.length_a   1.000
_cell.length_b   1.000
_cell.length_c   1.000
_cell.angle_alpha   90.00
_cell.angle_beta   90.00
_cell.angle_gamma   90.00
#
_symmetry.space_group_name_H-M   'P 1'
#
loop_
_entity.id
_entity.type
_entity.pdbx_description
1 polymer ?
#
loop_
_entity_poly.entity_id
_entity_poly.type
_entity_poly.pdbx_seq_one_letter_code
_entity_poly.pdbx_strand_id
1 'polypeptide(L)'
;WLHGAWISLLIISGSFDMLADMMVFISWIAYGMGAVGIFMLRRRMPQAERPYKIWLHPFVTLLFIGFSALFLIITVYNDVTNYINGRQPVVNSLLGMLIVALGIPFFFYFRKKKS
;
A
#
# COMPACT_ATOMS: atom_id res chain seq x y z
N TRP A 1 23.96 -10.99 5.43
CA TRP A 1 24.00 -12.44 5.73
C TRP A 1 22.73 -12.92 6.42
N LEU A 2 22.35 -12.42 7.61
CA LEU A 2 21.12 -12.84 8.32
C LEU A 2 19.81 -12.66 7.54
N HIS A 3 19.63 -11.51 6.87
CA HIS A 3 18.41 -11.25 6.10
C HIS A 3 18.27 -12.18 4.88
N GLY A 4 19.40 -12.51 4.22
CA GLY A 4 19.41 -13.40 3.07
C GLY A 4 19.01 -14.82 3.42
N ALA A 5 19.53 -15.35 4.55
CA ALA A 5 19.14 -16.67 5.04
C ALA A 5 17.64 -16.74 5.40
N TRP A 6 17.12 -15.69 6.04
CA TRP A 6 15.70 -15.60 6.37
C TRP A 6 14.79 -15.55 5.13
N ILE A 7 15.17 -14.79 4.09
CA ILE A 7 14.39 -14.70 2.85
C ILE A 7 14.38 -16.05 2.12
N SER A 8 15.53 -16.72 2.00
CA SER A 8 15.61 -18.04 1.36
C SER A 8 14.76 -19.09 2.08
N LEU A 9 14.72 -19.07 3.42
CA LEU A 9 13.89 -19.96 4.23
C LEU A 9 12.38 -19.72 3.98
N LEU A 10 11.97 -18.45 3.91
CA LEU A 10 10.57 -18.09 3.68
C LEU A 10 10.11 -18.44 2.26
N ILE A 11 10.96 -18.25 1.25
CA ILE A 11 10.66 -18.57 -0.16
C ILE A 11 10.35 -20.07 -0.32
N ILE A 12 11.12 -20.95 0.32
CA ILE A 12 10.93 -22.40 0.20
C ILE A 12 9.67 -22.88 0.96
N SER A 13 9.24 -22.14 1.99
CA SER A 13 8.10 -22.52 2.84
C SER A 13 6.71 -22.33 2.20
N GLY A 14 6.60 -21.72 1.01
CA GLY A 14 5.31 -21.37 0.37
C GLY A 14 4.52 -20.25 1.07
N SER A 15 4.95 -19.84 2.26
CA SER A 15 4.41 -18.71 3.05
C SER A 15 4.86 -17.35 2.51
N PHE A 16 5.99 -17.31 1.76
CA PHE A 16 6.49 -16.06 1.17
C PHE A 16 5.50 -15.42 0.20
N ASP A 17 4.79 -16.21 -0.62
CA ASP A 17 3.83 -15.67 -1.57
C ASP A 17 2.71 -14.90 -0.84
N MET A 18 2.22 -15.45 0.28
CA MET A 18 1.23 -14.79 1.14
C MET A 18 1.76 -13.48 1.72
N LEU A 19 2.98 -13.48 2.24
CA LEU A 19 3.64 -12.30 2.81
C LEU A 19 3.90 -11.22 1.75
N ALA A 20 4.34 -11.63 0.56
CA ALA A 20 4.60 -10.75 -0.57
C ALA A 20 3.31 -10.09 -1.06
N ASP A 21 2.21 -10.85 -1.18
CA ASP A 21 0.90 -10.32 -1.57
C ASP A 21 0.40 -9.25 -0.57
N MET A 22 0.54 -9.52 0.73
CA MET A 22 0.21 -8.55 1.78
C MET A 22 1.05 -7.27 1.67
N MET A 23 2.35 -7.40 1.41
CA MET A 23 3.27 -6.27 1.27
C MET A 23 2.94 -5.41 0.04
N VAL A 24 2.69 -6.05 -1.10
CA VAL A 24 2.34 -5.38 -2.36
C VAL A 24 1.04 -4.58 -2.16
N PHE A 25 0.03 -5.18 -1.52
CA PHE A 25 -1.24 -4.50 -1.24
C PHE A 25 -1.04 -3.20 -0.44
N ILE A 26 -0.31 -3.26 0.68
CA ILE A 26 -0.02 -2.10 1.52
C ILE A 26 0.78 -1.03 0.74
N SER A 27 1.74 -1.47 -0.07
CA SER A 27 2.56 -0.55 -0.87
C SER A 27 1.71 0.24 -1.86
N TRP A 28 0.76 -0.42 -2.52
CA TRP A 28 -0.18 0.24 -3.43
C TRP A 28 -1.12 1.23 -2.73
N ILE A 29 -1.58 0.92 -1.51
CA ILE A 29 -2.33 1.88 -0.69
C ILE A 29 -1.48 3.12 -0.39
N ALA A 30 -0.23 2.92 0.05
CA ALA A 30 0.69 4.01 0.36
C ALA A 30 0.98 4.88 -0.87
N TYR A 31 1.17 4.27 -2.05
CA TYR A 31 1.34 4.99 -3.30
C TYR A 31 0.08 5.78 -3.69
N GLY A 32 -1.11 5.20 -3.54
CA GLY A 32 -2.38 5.89 -3.76
C GLY A 32 -2.54 7.11 -2.85
N MET A 33 -2.29 6.96 -1.55
CA MET A 33 -2.30 8.08 -0.59
C MET A 33 -1.27 9.15 -0.92
N GLY A 34 -0.06 8.76 -1.32
CA GLY A 34 0.98 9.69 -1.77
C GLY A 34 0.55 10.49 -3.00
N ALA A 35 -0.06 9.84 -3.99
CA ALA A 35 -0.58 10.49 -5.18
C ALA A 35 -1.72 11.47 -4.86
N VAL A 36 -2.64 11.09 -3.97
CA VAL A 36 -3.68 11.99 -3.44
C VAL A 36 -3.06 13.18 -2.69
N GLY A 37 -2.01 12.94 -1.90
CA GLY A 37 -1.25 13.98 -1.22
C GLY A 37 -0.62 14.98 -2.18
N ILE A 38 -0.01 14.49 -3.28
CA ILE A 38 0.54 15.35 -4.34
C ILE A 38 -0.57 16.15 -5.01
N PHE A 39 -1.71 15.53 -5.32
CA PHE A 39 -2.86 16.22 -5.91
C PHE A 39 -3.40 17.33 -4.99
N MET A 40 -3.56 17.03 -3.69
CA MET A 40 -4.02 17.99 -2.69
C MET A 40 -3.02 19.13 -2.47
N LEU A 41 -1.73 18.82 -2.39
CA LEU A 41 -0.66 19.80 -2.20
C LEU A 41 -0.58 20.76 -3.40
N ARG A 42 -0.73 20.23 -4.63
CA ARG A 42 -0.76 21.04 -5.85
C ARG A 42 -1.97 21.96 -5.93
N ARG A 43 -3.10 21.57 -5.33
CA ARG A 43 -4.30 22.43 -5.21
C ARG A 43 -4.16 23.49 -4.13
N ARG A 44 -3.51 23.18 -3.00
CA ARG A 44 -3.32 24.12 -1.88
C ARG A 44 -2.18 25.12 -2.12
N MET A 45 -1.12 24.75 -2.83
CA MET A 45 0.03 25.62 -3.10
C MET A 45 0.27 25.77 -4.62
N PRO A 46 -0.58 26.55 -5.32
CA PRO A 46 -0.43 26.77 -6.75
C PRO A 46 0.79 27.63 -7.11
N GLN A 47 1.23 28.53 -6.22
CA GLN A 47 2.29 29.53 -6.46
C GLN A 47 3.70 29.08 -6.01
N ALA A 48 3.88 27.84 -5.55
CA ALA A 48 5.21 27.35 -5.18
C ALA A 48 6.12 27.24 -6.41
N GLU A 49 7.37 27.65 -6.28
CA GLU A 49 8.37 27.55 -7.35
C GLU A 49 8.63 26.07 -7.66
N ARG A 50 8.45 25.67 -8.93
CA ARG A 50 8.54 24.26 -9.37
C ARG A 50 9.74 24.09 -10.31
N PRO A 51 10.90 23.64 -9.82
CA PRO A 51 12.08 23.35 -10.65
C PRO A 51 11.83 22.22 -11.66
N TYR A 52 10.89 21.31 -11.36
CA TYR A 52 10.55 20.17 -12.20
C TYR A 52 9.05 20.13 -12.48
N LYS A 53 8.67 20.36 -13.74
CA LYS A 53 7.29 20.26 -14.23
C LYS A 53 7.12 18.90 -14.91
N ILE A 54 6.16 18.12 -14.43
CA ILE A 54 5.79 16.85 -15.07
C ILE A 54 5.00 17.18 -16.34
N TRP A 55 5.49 16.74 -17.50
CA TRP A 55 4.75 16.77 -18.76
C TRP A 55 3.47 15.93 -18.58
N LEU A 56 2.30 16.42 -18.96
CA LEU A 56 0.95 15.82 -18.74
C LEU A 56 0.32 15.93 -17.34
N HIS A 57 0.84 16.74 -16.43
CA HIS A 57 0.07 17.06 -15.22
C HIS A 57 -1.20 17.87 -15.57
N PRO A 58 -2.42 17.56 -15.03
CA PRO A 58 -2.75 16.65 -13.93
C PRO A 58 -3.22 15.24 -14.35
N PHE A 59 -3.20 14.92 -15.64
CA PHE A 59 -3.74 13.66 -16.17
C PHE A 59 -3.01 12.43 -15.60
N VAL A 60 -1.68 12.48 -15.51
CA VAL A 60 -0.87 11.37 -14.97
C VAL A 60 -1.24 11.05 -13.52
N THR A 61 -1.42 12.06 -12.68
CA THR A 61 -1.76 11.86 -11.27
C THR A 61 -3.16 11.30 -11.10
N LEU A 62 -4.12 11.79 -11.90
CA LEU A 62 -5.50 11.28 -11.86
C LEU A 62 -5.58 9.83 -12.36
N LEU A 63 -4.87 9.51 -13.45
CA LEU A 63 -4.77 8.17 -14.00
C LEU A 63 -4.12 7.21 -13.00
N PHE A 64 -3.06 7.64 -12.31
CA PHE A 64 -2.40 6.83 -11.29
C PHE A 64 -3.31 6.56 -10.09
N ILE A 65 -4.05 7.57 -9.62
CA ILE A 65 -5.04 7.39 -8.54
C ILE A 65 -6.12 6.39 -8.99
N GLY A 66 -6.67 6.55 -10.21
CA GLY A 66 -7.65 5.63 -10.77
C GLY A 66 -7.12 4.21 -10.91
N PHE A 67 -5.90 4.04 -11.42
CA PHE A 67 -5.25 2.74 -11.54
C PHE A 67 -5.00 2.10 -10.18
N SER A 68 -4.51 2.87 -9.19
CA SER A 68 -4.32 2.37 -7.83
C SER A 68 -5.64 1.92 -7.19
N ALA A 69 -6.73 2.67 -7.40
CA ALA A 69 -8.05 2.29 -6.89
C ALA A 69 -8.58 1.02 -7.58
N LEU A 70 -8.47 0.93 -8.91
CA LEU A 70 -8.84 -0.27 -9.66
C LEU A 70 -8.02 -1.49 -9.22
N PHE A 71 -6.70 -1.32 -9.05
CA PHE A 71 -5.82 -2.38 -8.59
C PHE A 71 -6.23 -2.88 -7.20
N LEU A 72 -6.53 -1.97 -6.26
CA LEU A 72 -7.01 -2.34 -4.93
C LEU A 72 -8.36 -3.07 -4.99
N ILE A 73 -9.31 -2.59 -5.80
CA ILE A 73 -10.63 -3.24 -5.97
C ILE A 73 -10.47 -4.65 -6.55
N ILE A 74 -9.66 -4.80 -7.60
CA ILE A 74 -9.40 -6.10 -8.25
C ILE A 74 -8.68 -7.04 -7.28
N THR A 75 -7.72 -6.54 -6.52
CA THR A 75 -6.98 -7.33 -5.54
C THR A 75 -7.93 -7.85 -4.46
N VAL A 76 -8.78 -6.98 -3.89
CA VAL A 76 -9.79 -7.39 -2.90
C VAL A 76 -10.78 -8.40 -3.51
N TYR A 77 -11.23 -8.18 -4.74
CA TYR A 77 -12.16 -9.10 -5.41
C TYR A 77 -11.55 -10.49 -5.63
N ASN A 78 -10.30 -10.53 -6.12
CA ASN A 78 -9.56 -11.77 -6.32
C ASN A 78 -9.29 -12.49 -5.00
N ASP A 79 -8.94 -11.75 -3.95
CA ASP A 79 -8.62 -12.30 -2.63
C ASP A 79 -9.88 -12.88 -1.94
N VAL A 80 -11.02 -12.20 -2.06
CA VAL A 80 -12.34 -12.71 -1.63
C VAL A 80 -12.74 -13.97 -2.41
N THR A 81 -12.52 -13.97 -3.73
CA THR A 81 -12.82 -15.14 -4.58
C THR A 81 -11.90 -16.33 -4.24
N ASN A 82 -10.62 -16.09 -3.95
CA ASN A 82 -9.67 -17.12 -3.54
C ASN A 82 -9.96 -17.69 -2.14
N TYR A 83 -10.48 -16.87 -1.22
CA TYR A 83 -10.99 -17.31 0.08
C TYR A 83 -12.20 -18.25 -0.06
N ILE A 84 -13.16 -17.91 -0.92
CA ILE A 84 -14.36 -18.73 -1.17
C ILE A 84 -13.99 -20.08 -1.82
N ASN A 85 -12.95 -20.11 -2.65
CA ASN A 85 -12.47 -21.32 -3.31
C ASN A 85 -11.58 -22.22 -2.42
N GLY A 86 -11.38 -21.87 -1.14
CA GLY A 86 -10.68 -22.70 -0.15
C GLY A 86 -9.18 -22.88 -0.38
N ARG A 87 -8.55 -22.10 -1.27
CA ARG A 87 -7.11 -22.17 -1.58
C ARG A 87 -6.23 -21.39 -0.61
N GLN A 88 -6.79 -20.44 0.12
CA GLN A 88 -6.10 -19.59 1.09
C GLN A 88 -6.96 -19.50 2.37
N PRO A 89 -6.43 -19.88 3.56
CA PRO A 89 -7.22 -19.90 4.80
C PRO A 89 -7.51 -18.50 5.38
N VAL A 90 -6.90 -17.44 4.83
CA VAL A 90 -7.00 -16.06 5.32
C VAL A 90 -7.11 -15.08 4.14
N VAL A 91 -7.87 -14.00 4.35
CA VAL A 91 -7.97 -12.89 3.40
C VAL A 91 -6.73 -12.01 3.60
N ASN A 92 -5.74 -12.10 2.70
CA ASN A 92 -4.46 -11.41 2.82
C ASN A 92 -4.62 -9.88 2.85
N SER A 93 -5.60 -9.36 2.12
CA SER A 93 -6.00 -7.95 2.11
C SER A 93 -6.54 -7.50 3.47
N LEU A 94 -7.27 -8.36 4.19
CA LEU A 94 -7.81 -8.05 5.52
C LEU A 94 -6.70 -8.04 6.58
N LEU A 95 -5.79 -9.02 6.54
CA LEU A 95 -4.63 -9.05 7.44
C LEU A 95 -3.67 -7.88 7.16
N GLY A 96 -3.42 -7.54 5.89
CA GLY A 96 -2.61 -6.39 5.53
C GLY A 96 -3.21 -5.08 6.04
N MET A 97 -4.52 -4.92 5.93
CA MET A 97 -5.25 -3.76 6.45
C MET A 97 -5.23 -3.70 7.99
N LEU A 98 -5.36 -4.85 8.66
CA LEU A 98 -5.20 -5.00 10.11
C LEU A 98 -3.81 -4.58 10.59
N ILE A 99 -2.75 -5.01 9.90
CA ILE A 99 -1.36 -4.65 10.24
C ILE A 99 -1.14 -3.14 10.10
N VAL A 100 -1.64 -2.53 9.02
CA VAL A 100 -1.57 -1.06 8.86
C VAL A 100 -2.38 -0.34 9.93
N ALA A 101 -3.58 -0.85 10.24
CA ALA A 101 -4.43 -0.31 11.29
C ALA A 101 -3.76 -0.41 12.68
N LEU A 102 -2.98 -1.47 12.95
CA LEU A 102 -2.16 -1.59 14.17
C LEU A 102 -1.01 -0.57 14.23
N GLY A 103 -0.59 0.00 13.09
CA GLY A 103 0.33 1.13 13.06
C GLY A 103 -0.26 2.42 13.64
N ILE A 104 -1.58 2.61 13.55
CA ILE A 104 -2.29 3.81 14.05
C ILE A 104 -2.22 3.93 15.60
N PRO A 105 -2.58 2.91 16.41
CA PRO A 105 -2.47 3.00 17.86
C PRO A 105 -1.00 3.15 18.30
N PHE A 106 -0.05 2.56 17.57
CA PHE A 106 1.37 2.74 17.81
C PHE A 106 1.78 4.20 17.58
N PHE A 107 1.36 4.83 16.49
CA PHE A 107 1.63 6.25 16.25
C PHE A 107 1.06 7.15 17.36
N PHE A 108 -0.17 6.90 17.82
CA PHE A 108 -0.76 7.67 18.92
C PHE A 108 -0.02 7.47 20.25
N TYR A 109 0.42 6.24 20.55
CA TYR A 109 1.19 5.93 21.75
C TYR A 109 2.54 6.67 21.75
N PHE A 110 3.25 6.69 20.63
CA PHE A 110 4.52 7.41 20.51
C PHE A 110 4.36 8.93 20.41
N ARG A 111 3.24 9.43 19.87
CA ARG A 111 2.94 10.87 19.85
C ARG A 111 2.68 11.44 21.24
N LYS A 112 2.11 10.64 22.17
CA LYS A 112 1.91 11.05 23.57
C LYS A 112 3.22 11.26 24.34
N LYS A 113 4.32 10.66 23.90
CA LYS A 113 5.62 10.74 24.61
C LYS A 113 6.48 11.95 24.22
N LYS A 114 5.98 12.81 23.32
CA LYS A 114 6.71 13.98 22.79
C LYS A 114 6.02 15.31 23.08
N SER A 115 5.08 15.34 24.03
CA SER A 115 4.53 16.57 24.62
C SER A 115 5.08 16.80 26.01
#